data_AF-A0A1Q3BCZ3-F1
#
_entry.id   AF-A0A1Q3BCZ3-F1
#
_cell.length_a   1.000
_cell.length_b   1.000
_cell.length_c   1.000
_cell.angle_alpha   90.00
_cell.angle_beta   90.00
_cell.angle_gamma   90.00
#
_symmetry.space_group_name_H-M   'P 1'
#
loop_
_entity.id
_entity.type
_entity.pdbx_description
1 polymer ?
#
loop_
_entity_poly.entity_id
_entity_poly.type
_entity_poly.pdbx_seq_one_letter_code
_entity_poly.pdbx_strand_id
1 'polypeptide(L)'
;EIDFQNLPCDPRMRKSISEYHPNARDKIRRHYLLNWPYQPRDHNFSQTKIGKFSRQFNYSWFSKYPNWLDYSIEKDVFCLHSSNSFLQVKEICNLAQKMVETWKDLIYPLVYLLVKLTLILFIATTTVKRTFSAMNIVKNIFRNRIGDSWMNDCLVTYIEKTCI
;
A
#
# COMPACT_ATOMS: atom_id res chain seq x y z
N GLU A 1 -31.78 -24.33 8.72
CA GLU A 1 -30.94 -23.95 7.56
C GLU A 1 -30.65 -22.46 7.60
N ILE A 2 -29.59 -22.00 6.92
CA ILE A 2 -29.30 -20.57 6.81
C ILE A 2 -30.15 -20.04 5.66
N ASP A 3 -31.07 -19.13 5.96
CA ASP A 3 -31.86 -18.47 4.93
C ASP A 3 -31.04 -17.37 4.27
N PHE A 4 -30.52 -17.66 3.08
CA PHE A 4 -29.71 -16.75 2.30
C PHE A 4 -30.55 -15.62 1.66
N GLN A 5 -31.88 -15.75 1.58
CA GLN A 5 -32.74 -14.70 1.01
C GLN A 5 -32.92 -13.51 1.97
N ASN A 6 -32.77 -13.74 3.26
CA ASN A 6 -32.93 -12.73 4.31
C ASN A 6 -31.63 -11.98 4.66
N LEU A 7 -30.55 -12.19 3.90
CA LEU A 7 -29.29 -11.48 4.14
C LEU A 7 -29.34 -10.07 3.53
N PRO A 8 -28.97 -9.02 4.29
CA PRO A 8 -29.00 -7.65 3.78
C PRO A 8 -27.98 -7.45 2.65
N CYS A 9 -28.45 -6.90 1.53
CA CYS A 9 -27.60 -6.57 0.38
C CYS A 9 -26.68 -5.38 0.67
N ASP A 10 -27.19 -4.35 1.37
CA ASP A 10 -26.43 -3.15 1.71
C ASP A 10 -25.21 -3.51 2.59
N PRO A 11 -23.98 -3.19 2.15
CA PRO A 11 -22.75 -3.50 2.89
C PRO A 11 -22.75 -3.00 4.34
N ARG A 12 -23.37 -1.84 4.60
CA ARG A 12 -23.38 -1.24 5.95
C ARG A 12 -24.48 -1.79 6.85
N MET A 13 -25.40 -2.60 6.30
CA MET A 13 -26.42 -3.35 7.04
C MET A 13 -25.99 -4.77 7.37
N ARG A 14 -24.86 -5.25 6.83
CA ARG A 14 -24.35 -6.58 7.12
C ARG A 14 -23.90 -6.67 8.57
N LYS A 15 -24.44 -7.65 9.30
CA LYS A 15 -23.93 -8.05 10.62
C LYS A 15 -22.48 -8.53 10.51
N SER A 16 -21.70 -8.37 11.58
CA SER A 16 -20.32 -8.85 11.59
C SER A 16 -20.28 -10.34 11.29
N ILE A 17 -19.28 -10.80 10.53
CA ILE A 17 -19.14 -12.23 10.20
C ILE A 17 -19.01 -13.07 11.48
N SER A 18 -18.49 -12.50 12.57
CA SER A 18 -18.38 -13.17 13.88
C SER A 18 -19.73 -13.44 14.55
N GLU A 19 -20.76 -12.65 14.27
CA GLU A 19 -22.10 -12.80 14.88
C GLU A 19 -22.83 -14.03 14.34
N TYR A 20 -22.44 -14.53 13.17
CA TYR A 20 -23.00 -15.75 12.61
C TYR A 20 -22.34 -17.00 13.21
N HIS A 21 -23.11 -18.09 13.23
CA HIS A 21 -22.65 -19.40 13.68
C HIS A 21 -21.38 -19.84 12.93
N PRO A 22 -20.33 -20.38 13.58
CA PRO A 22 -19.05 -20.71 12.95
C PRO A 22 -19.17 -21.53 11.64
N ASN A 23 -20.04 -22.54 11.63
CA ASN A 23 -20.28 -23.40 10.46
C ASN A 23 -20.99 -22.68 9.28
N ALA A 24 -21.58 -21.51 9.52
CA ALA A 24 -22.30 -20.69 8.54
C ALA A 24 -21.43 -19.59 7.92
N ARG A 25 -20.38 -19.15 8.63
CA ARG A 25 -19.58 -17.96 8.27
C ARG A 25 -19.01 -18.03 6.87
N ASP A 26 -18.48 -19.18 6.47
CA ASP A 26 -17.88 -19.35 5.14
C ASP A 26 -18.91 -19.36 4.02
N LYS A 27 -20.09 -19.93 4.25
CA LYS A 27 -21.20 -19.88 3.29
C LYS A 27 -21.69 -18.44 3.11
N ILE A 28 -21.82 -17.69 4.19
CA ILE A 28 -22.25 -16.29 4.19
C ILE A 28 -21.20 -15.39 3.51
N ARG A 29 -19.90 -15.60 3.80
CA ARG A 29 -18.80 -14.92 3.09
C ARG A 29 -18.88 -15.15 1.59
N ARG A 30 -19.02 -16.41 1.16
CA ARG A 30 -19.14 -16.75 -0.27
C ARG A 30 -20.37 -16.13 -0.90
N HIS A 31 -21.51 -16.14 -0.19
CA HIS A 31 -22.73 -15.51 -0.66
C HIS A 31 -22.54 -14.00 -0.89
N TYR A 32 -21.96 -13.27 0.07
CA TYR A 32 -21.66 -11.84 -0.11
C TYR A 32 -20.62 -11.54 -1.19
N LEU A 33 -19.71 -12.47 -1.49
CA LEU A 33 -18.74 -12.34 -2.59
C LEU A 33 -19.35 -12.61 -3.96
N LEU A 34 -20.35 -13.50 -4.03
CA LEU A 34 -21.08 -13.80 -5.26
C LEU A 34 -22.12 -12.73 -5.58
N ASN A 35 -22.70 -12.12 -4.54
CA ASN A 35 -23.60 -10.98 -4.71
C ASN A 35 -22.77 -9.80 -5.25
N TRP A 36 -23.15 -9.34 -6.44
CA TRP A 36 -22.55 -8.20 -7.13
C TRP A 36 -22.56 -6.94 -6.23
N PRO A 37 -21.69 -5.94 -6.48
CA PRO A 37 -21.75 -4.67 -5.77
C PRO A 37 -23.17 -4.09 -5.70
N TYR A 38 -23.54 -3.57 -4.54
CA TYR A 38 -24.86 -3.02 -4.27
C TYR A 38 -24.97 -1.62 -4.90
N GLN A 39 -25.64 -1.55 -6.05
CA GLN A 39 -25.76 -0.36 -6.89
C GLN A 39 -27.24 0.00 -7.14
N PRO A 40 -27.89 0.69 -6.19
CA PRO A 40 -29.27 1.11 -6.34
C PRO A 40 -29.39 2.23 -7.38
N ARG A 41 -30.00 1.93 -8.54
CA ARG A 41 -30.17 2.90 -9.63
C ARG A 41 -31.43 3.75 -9.48
N ASP A 42 -32.46 3.20 -8.86
CA ASP A 42 -33.76 3.86 -8.71
C ASP A 42 -33.88 4.66 -7.39
N HIS A 43 -32.74 5.00 -6.78
CA HIS A 43 -32.68 5.73 -5.51
C HIS A 43 -32.40 7.22 -5.72
N ASN A 44 -33.14 8.07 -5.02
CA ASN A 44 -32.87 9.50 -5.01
C ASN A 44 -31.80 9.83 -3.96
N PHE A 45 -30.57 10.05 -4.42
CA PHE A 45 -29.42 10.34 -3.56
C PHE A 45 -29.59 11.64 -2.78
N SER A 46 -29.24 11.67 -1.50
CA SER A 46 -29.40 12.90 -0.72
C SER A 46 -28.35 13.95 -1.13
N GLN A 47 -28.74 15.23 -1.07
CA GLN A 47 -27.82 16.34 -1.32
C GLN A 47 -27.28 16.88 0.01
N THR A 48 -25.96 16.84 0.17
CA THR A 48 -25.27 17.38 1.34
C THR A 48 -24.62 18.72 1.01
N LYS A 49 -24.83 19.74 1.86
CA LYS A 49 -24.13 21.02 1.74
C LYS A 49 -22.74 20.92 2.36
N ILE A 50 -21.70 21.10 1.53
CA ILE A 50 -20.30 21.14 1.96
C ILE A 50 -19.76 22.53 1.62
N GLY A 51 -19.65 23.38 2.65
CA GLY A 51 -19.30 24.78 2.49
C GLY A 51 -20.35 25.54 1.67
N LYS A 52 -19.93 26.20 0.59
CA LYS A 52 -20.83 26.92 -0.34
C LYS A 52 -21.45 26.03 -1.43
N PHE A 53 -21.06 24.76 -1.50
CA PHE A 53 -21.48 23.86 -2.58
C PHE A 53 -22.41 22.78 -2.06
N SER A 54 -23.51 22.55 -2.76
CA SER A 54 -24.30 21.32 -2.61
C SER A 54 -23.63 20.21 -3.39
N ARG A 55 -23.37 19.08 -2.74
CA ARG A 55 -22.80 17.88 -3.35
C ARG A 55 -23.80 16.74 -3.21
N GLN A 56 -23.88 15.94 -4.25
CA GLN A 56 -24.71 14.74 -4.32
C GLN A 56 -23.85 13.61 -4.86
N PHE A 57 -24.15 12.37 -4.48
CA PHE A 57 -23.57 11.23 -5.15
C PHE A 57 -23.99 11.21 -6.63
N ASN A 58 -23.02 11.02 -7.52
CA ASN A 58 -23.27 10.99 -8.94
C ASN A 58 -23.53 9.56 -9.41
N TYR A 59 -24.80 9.24 -9.69
CA TYR A 59 -25.21 7.89 -10.11
C TYR A 59 -24.57 7.42 -11.43
N SER A 60 -24.09 8.33 -12.28
CA SER A 60 -23.34 7.96 -13.50
C SER A 60 -22.06 7.20 -13.19
N TRP A 61 -21.54 7.31 -11.97
CA TRP A 61 -20.40 6.55 -11.50
C TRP A 61 -20.67 5.05 -11.46
N PHE A 62 -21.91 4.58 -11.31
CA PHE A 62 -22.22 3.14 -11.42
C PHE A 62 -21.93 2.60 -12.83
N SER A 63 -22.25 3.38 -13.86
CA SER A 63 -21.94 2.99 -15.25
C SER A 63 -20.45 3.02 -15.52
N LYS A 64 -19.72 3.96 -14.91
CA LYS A 64 -18.27 4.05 -15.03
C LYS A 64 -17.56 2.94 -14.27
N TYR A 65 -18.13 2.51 -13.14
CA TYR A 65 -17.49 1.66 -12.14
C TYR A 65 -18.36 0.47 -11.71
N PRO A 66 -18.78 -0.39 -12.65
CA PRO A 66 -19.81 -1.40 -12.42
C PRO A 66 -19.41 -2.51 -11.43
N ASN A 67 -18.10 -2.75 -11.24
CA ASN A 67 -17.61 -3.89 -10.46
C ASN A 67 -17.03 -3.49 -9.09
N TRP A 68 -17.00 -2.21 -8.75
CA TRP A 68 -16.21 -1.74 -7.60
C TRP A 68 -16.81 -0.56 -6.83
N LEU A 69 -17.96 -0.03 -7.24
CA LEU A 69 -18.65 1.00 -6.50
C LEU A 69 -19.86 0.39 -5.79
N ASP A 70 -19.84 0.41 -4.47
CA ASP A 70 -20.96 0.07 -3.61
C ASP A 70 -21.57 1.35 -3.05
N TYR A 71 -22.90 1.38 -2.92
CA TYR A 71 -23.60 2.49 -2.29
C TYR A 71 -24.49 2.00 -1.15
N SER A 72 -24.30 2.53 0.05
CA SER A 72 -25.25 2.30 1.14
C SER A 72 -26.30 3.39 1.16
N ILE A 73 -27.56 3.01 0.95
CA ILE A 73 -28.71 3.93 1.00
C ILE A 73 -28.89 4.45 2.42
N GLU A 74 -28.88 3.54 3.39
CA GLU A 74 -29.25 3.88 4.77
C GLU A 74 -28.30 4.88 5.43
N LYS A 75 -27.02 4.83 5.07
CA LYS A 75 -26.03 5.79 5.60
C LYS A 75 -25.64 6.86 4.60
N ASP A 76 -26.25 6.90 3.42
CA ASP A 76 -25.95 7.83 2.32
C ASP A 76 -24.44 7.95 2.02
N VAL A 77 -23.74 6.82 1.97
CA VAL A 77 -22.29 6.79 1.71
C VAL A 77 -21.95 5.69 0.71
N PHE A 78 -21.05 6.04 -0.21
CA PHE A 78 -20.44 5.11 -1.14
C PHE A 78 -19.15 4.52 -0.59
N CYS A 79 -18.92 3.24 -0.86
CA CYS A 79 -17.69 2.53 -0.58
C CYS A 79 -17.10 2.02 -1.90
N LEU A 80 -15.79 2.13 -2.05
CA LEU A 80 -15.10 1.47 -3.14
C LEU A 80 -14.83 0.04 -2.67
N HIS A 81 -15.39 -0.94 -3.37
CA HIS A 81 -15.17 -2.36 -3.10
C HIS A 81 -13.68 -2.64 -3.28
N SER A 82 -12.96 -2.67 -2.16
CA SER A 82 -11.55 -3.02 -2.12
C SER A 82 -11.42 -4.43 -2.63
N SER A 83 -10.96 -4.59 -3.87
CA SER A 83 -10.61 -5.91 -4.38
C SER A 83 -9.59 -6.52 -3.40
N ASN A 84 -9.96 -7.65 -2.79
CA ASN A 84 -9.15 -8.37 -1.79
C ASN A 84 -7.74 -8.73 -2.31
N SER A 85 -7.51 -8.58 -3.61
CA SER A 85 -6.20 -8.67 -4.26
C SER A 85 -5.13 -7.78 -3.63
N PHE A 86 -5.50 -6.67 -2.96
CA PHE A 86 -4.55 -5.75 -2.33
C PHE A 86 -4.21 -6.07 -0.86
N LEU A 87 -5.08 -6.81 -0.16
CA LEU A 87 -4.89 -7.12 1.27
C LEU A 87 -3.79 -8.18 1.52
N GLN A 88 -3.46 -8.96 0.50
CA GLN A 88 -2.46 -10.03 0.60
C GLN A 88 -1.03 -9.57 0.25
N VAL A 89 -0.86 -8.30 -0.14
CA VAL A 89 0.43 -7.79 -0.62
C VAL A 89 1.31 -7.42 0.57
N LYS A 90 2.39 -8.19 0.79
CA LYS A 90 3.32 -8.00 1.91
C LYS A 90 4.39 -6.93 1.67
N GLU A 91 4.65 -6.57 0.42
CA GLU A 91 5.73 -5.63 0.04
C GLU A 91 5.21 -4.46 -0.79
N ILE A 92 5.78 -3.27 -0.57
CA ILE A 92 5.43 -2.03 -1.31
C ILE A 92 5.69 -2.16 -2.81
N CYS A 93 6.74 -2.89 -3.23
CA CYS A 93 7.04 -3.12 -4.66
C CYS A 93 5.91 -3.89 -5.35
N ASN A 94 5.46 -4.97 -4.73
CA ASN A 94 4.37 -5.79 -5.24
C ASN A 94 3.04 -5.01 -5.26
N LEU A 95 2.86 -4.05 -4.34
CA LEU A 95 1.69 -3.17 -4.32
C LEU A 95 1.70 -2.24 -5.53
N ALA A 96 2.82 -1.58 -5.80
CA ALA A 96 2.96 -0.68 -6.93
C ALA A 96 2.71 -1.40 -8.26
N GLN A 97 3.27 -2.61 -8.42
CA GLN A 97 3.05 -3.45 -9.61
C GLN A 97 1.57 -3.79 -9.78
N LYS A 98 0.92 -4.26 -8.71
CA LYS A 98 -0.49 -4.65 -8.74
C LYS A 98 -1.44 -3.47 -8.98
N MET A 99 -1.06 -2.26 -8.55
CA MET A 99 -1.82 -1.04 -8.85
C MET A 99 -1.81 -0.72 -10.35
N VAL A 100 -0.68 -0.92 -11.04
CA VAL A 100 -0.56 -0.73 -12.48
C VAL A 100 -1.30 -1.83 -13.25
N GLU A 101 -1.13 -3.09 -12.84
CA GLU A 101 -1.81 -4.24 -13.48
C GLU A 101 -3.33 -4.13 -13.43
N THR A 102 -3.87 -3.53 -12.37
CA THR A 102 -5.31 -3.36 -12.18
C THR A 102 -5.84 -2.00 -12.63
N TRP A 103 -5.02 -1.21 -13.34
CA TRP A 103 -5.36 0.14 -13.80
C TRP A 103 -5.79 1.11 -12.69
N LYS A 104 -5.39 0.80 -11.44
CA LYS A 104 -5.75 1.58 -10.25
C LYS A 104 -4.85 2.79 -10.05
N ASP A 105 -3.73 2.86 -10.74
CA ASP A 105 -2.84 4.02 -10.81
C ASP A 105 -3.53 5.25 -11.41
N LEU A 106 -4.39 5.06 -12.42
CA LEU A 106 -5.22 6.13 -13.01
C LEU A 106 -6.39 6.55 -12.12
N ILE A 107 -6.88 5.61 -11.31
CA ILE A 107 -8.03 5.82 -10.44
C ILE A 107 -7.62 6.53 -9.14
N TYR A 108 -6.46 6.15 -8.58
CA TYR A 108 -5.93 6.71 -7.34
C TYR A 108 -4.57 7.38 -7.61
N PRO A 109 -4.51 8.44 -8.42
CA PRO A 109 -3.25 9.06 -8.81
C PRO A 109 -2.46 9.56 -7.60
N LEU A 110 -3.13 10.04 -6.56
CA LEU A 110 -2.51 10.47 -5.30
C LEU A 110 -1.87 9.30 -4.53
N VAL A 111 -2.57 8.16 -4.44
CA VAL A 111 -2.05 6.98 -3.72
C VAL A 111 -0.88 6.38 -4.49
N TYR A 112 -0.99 6.27 -5.81
CA TYR A 112 0.10 5.81 -6.66
C TYR A 112 1.32 6.72 -6.58
N LEU A 113 1.11 8.05 -6.54
CA LEU A 113 2.19 9.01 -6.34
C LEU A 113 2.92 8.81 -5.01
N LEU A 114 2.18 8.61 -3.91
CA LEU A 114 2.78 8.32 -2.60
C LEU A 114 3.61 7.04 -2.63
N VAL A 115 3.05 5.95 -3.18
CA VAL A 115 3.76 4.67 -3.33
C VAL A 115 5.03 4.85 -4.18
N LYS A 116 4.94 5.56 -5.30
CA LYS A 116 6.08 5.86 -6.18
C LYS A 116 7.16 6.68 -5.48
N LEU A 117 6.79 7.71 -4.71
CA LEU A 117 7.74 8.51 -3.94
C LEU A 117 8.43 7.68 -2.85
N THR A 118 7.70 6.81 -2.14
CA THR A 118 8.30 5.93 -1.13
C THR A 118 9.31 4.96 -1.74
N LEU A 119 9.03 4.41 -2.93
CA LEU A 119 9.96 3.55 -3.66
C LEU A 119 11.23 4.31 -4.08
N ILE A 120 11.08 5.50 -4.65
CA ILE A 120 12.22 6.34 -5.04
C ILE A 120 13.07 6.70 -3.82
N LEU A 121 12.43 7.07 -2.71
CA LEU A 121 13.12 7.39 -1.47
C LEU A 121 13.86 6.18 -0.89
N PHE A 122 13.27 4.99 -0.96
CA PHE A 122 13.93 3.75 -0.55
C PHE A 122 15.17 3.44 -1.41
N ILE A 123 15.06 3.60 -2.72
CA ILE A 123 16.20 3.44 -3.65
C ILE A 123 17.28 4.50 -3.39
N ALA A 124 16.90 5.75 -3.15
CA ALA A 124 17.83 6.83 -2.84
C ALA A 124 18.58 6.56 -1.52
N THR A 125 17.86 6.16 -0.46
CA THR A 125 18.45 5.90 0.86
C THR A 125 19.39 4.68 0.86
N THR A 126 19.08 3.63 0.10
CA THR A 126 19.98 2.47 -0.07
C THR A 126 21.25 2.84 -0.83
N THR A 127 21.13 3.62 -1.91
CA THR A 127 22.27 4.13 -2.70
C THR A 127 23.18 5.02 -1.86
N VAL A 128 22.61 5.95 -1.09
CA VAL A 128 23.36 6.81 -0.16
C VAL A 128 24.05 5.97 0.91
N LYS A 129 23.35 5.06 1.60
CA LYS A 129 23.98 4.18 2.59
C LYS A 129 25.13 3.35 2.00
N ARG A 130 24.99 2.85 0.77
CA ARG A 130 26.01 2.05 0.10
C ARG A 130 27.23 2.89 -0.32
N THR A 131 27.03 4.09 -0.83
CA THR A 131 28.12 5.02 -1.19
C THR A 131 28.88 5.52 0.04
N PHE A 132 28.17 5.88 1.11
CA PHE A 132 28.79 6.23 2.40
C PHE A 132 29.55 5.04 3.00
N SER A 133 29.02 3.82 2.92
CA SER A 133 29.72 2.61 3.36
C SER A 133 31.01 2.36 2.57
N ALA A 134 30.93 2.39 1.23
CA ALA A 134 32.10 2.27 0.36
C ALA A 134 33.15 3.36 0.63
N MET A 135 32.70 4.59 0.86
CA MET A 135 33.57 5.71 1.23
C MET A 135 34.23 5.49 2.60
N ASN A 136 33.52 4.92 3.56
CA ASN A 136 34.08 4.58 4.87
C ASN A 136 35.14 3.47 4.76
N ILE A 137 34.94 2.49 3.89
CA ILE A 137 35.93 1.44 3.60
C ILE A 137 37.19 2.06 2.97
N VAL A 138 37.03 2.87 1.93
CA VAL A 138 38.14 3.56 1.26
C VAL A 138 38.88 4.47 2.24
N LYS A 139 38.16 5.26 3.04
CA LYS A 139 38.72 6.13 4.08
C LYS A 139 39.49 5.34 5.15
N ASN A 140 38.98 4.20 5.60
CA ASN A 140 39.69 3.34 6.54
C ASN A 140 40.93 2.70 5.91
N ILE A 141 40.86 2.24 4.65
CA ILE A 141 42.03 1.70 3.93
C ILE A 141 43.11 2.75 3.80
N PHE A 142 42.79 3.99 3.42
CA PHE A 142 43.76 5.07 3.32
C PHE A 142 44.38 5.44 4.68
N ARG A 143 43.57 5.51 5.75
CA ARG A 143 44.06 5.78 7.10
C ARG A 143 44.97 4.67 7.62
N ASN A 144 44.57 3.41 7.44
CA ASN A 144 45.38 2.26 7.84
C ASN A 144 46.69 2.22 7.05
N ARG A 145 46.66 2.43 5.72
CA ARG A 145 47.87 2.47 4.89
C ARG A 145 48.85 3.57 5.27
N ILE A 146 48.38 4.77 5.62
CA ILE A 146 49.26 5.87 6.06
C ILE A 146 49.90 5.53 7.41
N GLY A 147 49.13 4.98 8.35
CA GLY A 147 49.65 4.51 9.62
C GLY A 147 50.69 3.40 9.45
N ASP A 148 50.36 2.38 8.66
CA ASP A 148 51.21 1.20 8.43
C ASP A 148 52.49 1.56 7.66
N SER A 149 52.38 2.38 6.61
CA SER A 149 53.55 2.86 5.85
C SER A 149 54.48 3.70 6.71
N TRP A 150 53.93 4.63 7.50
CA TRP A 150 54.73 5.47 8.39
C TRP A 150 55.38 4.66 9.52
N MET A 151 54.64 3.74 10.14
CA MET A 151 55.20 2.84 11.16
C MET A 151 56.29 1.93 10.57
N ASN A 152 56.11 1.44 9.34
CA ASN A 152 57.12 0.62 8.67
C ASN A 152 58.41 1.42 8.36
N ASP A 153 58.30 2.63 7.82
CA ASP A 153 59.47 3.48 7.54
C ASP A 153 60.24 3.87 8.82
N CYS A 154 59.53 4.15 9.92
CA CYS A 154 60.15 4.37 11.23
C CYS A 154 60.87 3.12 11.76
N LEU A 155 60.33 1.92 11.53
CA LEU A 155 60.96 0.67 11.95
C LEU A 155 62.19 0.34 11.10
N VAL A 156 62.13 0.53 9.78
CA VAL A 156 63.27 0.32 8.88
C VAL A 156 64.42 1.26 9.24
N THR A 157 64.14 2.55 9.41
CA THR A 157 65.16 3.55 9.80
C THR A 157 65.77 3.30 11.19
N TYR A 158 65.00 2.72 12.12
CA TYR A 158 65.52 2.30 13.42
C TYR A 158 66.48 1.11 13.30
N ILE A 159 66.10 0.09 12.51
CA ILE A 159 66.93 -1.10 12.27
C ILE A 159 68.24 -0.71 11.57
N GLU A 160 68.17 0.14 10.54
CA GLU A 160 69.35 0.63 9.81
C GLU A 160 70.33 1.39 10.72
N LYS A 161 69.83 2.12 11.73
CA LYS A 161 70.66 2.80 12.73
C LYS A 161 71.34 1.88 13.75
N THR A 162 70.80 0.68 13.96
CA THR A 162 71.38 -0.31 14.89
C THR A 162 72.34 -1.29 14.23
N CYS A 163 72.27 -1.42 12.90
CA CYS A 163 73.11 -2.34 12.12
C CYS A 163 74.37 -1.67 11.53
N ILE A 164 74.54 -0.36 11.73
CA ILE A 164 75.75 0.43 11.38
C ILE A 164 76.38 0.91 12.68
#